data_AF-A0A2N1MS69-F1
#
_entry.id   AF-A0A2N1MS69-F1
#
_cell.length_a   1.000
_cell.length_b   1.000
_cell.length_c   1.000
_cell.angle_alpha   90.00
_cell.angle_beta   90.00
_cell.angle_gamma   90.00
#
_symmetry.space_group_name_H-M   'P 1'
#
loop_
_entity.id
_entity.type
_entity.pdbx_description
1 polymer ?
#
loop_
_entity_poly.entity_id
_entity_poly.type
_entity_poly.pdbx_seq_one_letter_code
_entity_poly.pdbx_strand_id
1 'polypeptide(L)'
;MDLFTINSKLENGQYTSTKEFENDIRLIFRNCYTYNDIGSEIYCLGEELESAFNKIWTEKIIFQVKQKENLKRIRDTSDADLSSGKLFSLLY
;
A
#
# COMPACT_ATOMS: atom_id res chain seq x y z
N MET A 1 -9.98 -16.30 -8.27
CA MET A 1 -9.96 -14.84 -8.05
C MET A 1 -9.86 -14.17 -9.40
N ASP A 2 -10.57 -13.07 -9.57
CA ASP A 2 -10.68 -12.30 -10.82
C ASP A 2 -10.98 -10.84 -10.47
N LEU A 3 -10.78 -9.93 -11.43
CA LEU A 3 -10.88 -8.50 -11.18
C LEU A 3 -12.31 -8.04 -10.85
N PHE A 4 -13.34 -8.72 -11.35
CA PHE A 4 -14.73 -8.36 -11.04
C PHE A 4 -15.06 -8.68 -9.59
N THR A 5 -14.63 -9.86 -9.12
CA THR A 5 -14.75 -10.25 -7.71
C THR A 5 -13.98 -9.30 -6.80
N ILE A 6 -12.75 -8.94 -7.15
CA ILE A 6 -11.94 -7.98 -6.37
C ILE A 6 -12.64 -6.62 -6.30
N ASN A 7 -13.16 -6.13 -7.42
CA ASN A 7 -13.87 -4.85 -7.46
C ASN A 7 -15.13 -4.89 -6.55
N SER A 8 -15.90 -5.97 -6.62
CA SER A 8 -17.06 -6.15 -5.74
C SER A 8 -16.67 -6.17 -4.26
N LYS A 9 -15.59 -6.88 -3.90
CA LYS A 9 -15.08 -6.89 -2.52
C LYS A 9 -14.64 -5.50 -2.06
N LEU A 10 -14.03 -4.71 -2.94
CA LEU A 10 -13.60 -3.35 -2.64
C LEU A 10 -14.79 -2.43 -2.38
N GLU A 11 -15.77 -2.39 -3.29
CA GLU A 11 -16.97 -1.55 -3.18
C GLU A 11 -17.82 -1.90 -1.95
N ASN A 12 -17.85 -3.17 -1.58
CA ASN A 12 -18.59 -3.65 -0.40
C ASN A 12 -17.79 -3.55 0.90
N GLY A 13 -16.59 -2.94 0.90
CA GLY A 13 -15.77 -2.77 2.10
C GLY A 13 -15.31 -4.08 2.74
N GLN A 14 -15.16 -5.15 1.95
CA GLN A 14 -14.84 -6.50 2.45
C GLN A 14 -13.34 -6.74 2.67
N TYR A 15 -12.49 -5.74 2.38
CA TYR A 15 -11.07 -5.77 2.70
C TYR A 15 -10.80 -5.03 4.00
N THR A 16 -10.29 -5.75 5.01
CA THR A 16 -9.92 -5.15 6.30
C THR A 16 -8.54 -4.49 6.25
N SER A 17 -7.74 -4.83 5.24
CA SER A 17 -6.41 -4.26 5.04
C SER A 17 -6.03 -4.21 3.55
N THR A 18 -5.09 -3.31 3.21
CA THR A 18 -4.49 -3.26 1.88
C THR A 18 -3.75 -4.55 1.52
N LYS A 19 -3.32 -5.33 2.52
CA LYS A 19 -2.64 -6.61 2.30
C LYS A 19 -3.57 -7.69 1.77
N GLU A 20 -4.81 -7.73 2.24
CA GLU A 20 -5.81 -8.67 1.72
C GLU A 20 -6.14 -8.39 0.25
N PHE A 21 -6.29 -7.11 -0.12
CA PHE A 21 -6.45 -6.71 -1.51
C PHE A 21 -5.25 -7.14 -2.37
N GLU A 22 -4.02 -6.89 -1.89
CA GLU A 22 -2.81 -7.31 -2.60
C GLU A 22 -2.79 -8.84 -2.82
N ASN A 23 -3.12 -9.61 -1.80
CA ASN A 23 -3.09 -11.08 -1.87
C ASN A 23 -4.05 -11.63 -2.94
N ASP A 24 -5.24 -11.03 -3.08
CA ASP A 24 -6.19 -11.44 -4.12
C ASP A 24 -5.67 -11.12 -5.53
N ILE A 25 -5.03 -9.97 -5.73
CA ILE A 25 -4.37 -9.64 -7.01
C ILE A 25 -3.23 -10.63 -7.29
N ARG A 26 -2.40 -10.95 -6.29
CA ARG A 26 -1.30 -11.94 -6.43
C ARG A 26 -1.81 -13.31 -6.79
N LEU A 27 -2.98 -13.71 -6.29
CA LEU A 27 -3.61 -14.96 -6.65
C LEU A 27 -3.99 -15.02 -8.14
N ILE A 28 -4.37 -13.89 -8.75
CA ILE A 28 -4.61 -13.82 -10.20
C ILE A 28 -3.33 -14.15 -10.96
N PHE A 29 -2.20 -13.52 -10.62
CA PHE A 29 -0.91 -13.78 -11.28
C PHE A 29 -0.44 -15.22 -11.08
N ARG A 30 -0.50 -15.71 -9.84
CA ARG A 30 -0.14 -17.11 -9.54
C ARG A 30 -0.98 -18.09 -10.35
N ASN A 31 -2.29 -17.87 -10.46
CA ASN A 31 -3.15 -18.72 -11.27
C ASN A 31 -2.78 -18.63 -12.75
N CYS A 32 -2.47 -17.43 -13.26
CA CYS A 32 -1.98 -17.25 -14.63
C CYS A 32 -0.77 -18.16 -14.90
N TYR A 33 0.25 -18.12 -14.04
CA TYR A 33 1.46 -18.92 -14.23
C TYR A 33 1.27 -20.41 -13.93
N THR A 34 0.23 -20.78 -13.18
CA THR A 34 -0.09 -22.19 -12.88
C THR A 34 -0.79 -22.87 -14.07
N TYR A 35 -1.65 -22.14 -14.79
CA TYR A 35 -2.49 -22.72 -15.83
C TYR A 35 -1.98 -22.48 -17.26
N ASN A 36 -1.01 -21.60 -17.44
CA ASN A 36 -0.46 -21.28 -18.76
C ASN A 36 1.02 -21.68 -18.85
N ASP A 37 1.42 -22.20 -20.00
CA ASP A 37 2.80 -22.59 -20.26
C ASP A 37 3.73 -21.38 -20.25
N ILE A 38 4.93 -21.57 -19.72
CA ILE A 38 6.00 -20.57 -19.74
C ILE A 38 6.29 -20.16 -21.19
N GLY A 39 6.29 -18.86 -21.46
CA GLY A 39 6.54 -18.30 -22.78
C GLY A 39 5.31 -18.27 -23.72
N SER A 40 4.16 -18.78 -23.27
CA SER A 40 2.89 -18.53 -23.97
C SER A 40 2.53 -17.04 -23.92
N GLU A 41 1.74 -16.57 -24.90
CA GLU A 41 1.28 -15.18 -24.94
C GLU A 41 0.59 -14.76 -23.64
N ILE A 42 -0.27 -15.62 -23.08
CA ILE A 42 -0.98 -15.35 -21.83
C ILE A 42 -0.02 -15.25 -20.64
N TYR A 43 1.01 -16.11 -20.59
CA TYR A 43 2.02 -16.04 -19.54
C TYR A 43 2.77 -14.70 -19.59
N CYS A 44 3.25 -14.30 -20.78
CA CYS A 44 3.96 -13.04 -20.98
C CYS A 44 3.09 -11.81 -20.62
N LEU A 45 1.82 -11.82 -21.02
CA LEU A 45 0.87 -10.76 -20.64
C LEU A 45 0.64 -10.72 -19.11
N GLY A 46 0.67 -11.88 -18.46
CA GLY A 46 0.66 -11.98 -16.99
C GLY A 46 1.85 -11.28 -16.34
N GLU A 47 3.06 -11.50 -16.87
CA GLU A 47 4.29 -10.86 -16.38
C GLU A 47 4.27 -9.34 -16.58
N GLU A 48 3.80 -8.86 -17.73
CA GLU A 48 3.67 -7.43 -18.02
C GLU A 48 2.68 -6.76 -17.05
N LEU A 49 1.53 -7.39 -16.82
CA LEU A 49 0.52 -6.88 -15.90
C LEU A 49 1.02 -6.87 -14.45
N GLU A 50 1.72 -7.93 -14.02
CA GLU A 50 2.31 -7.97 -12.68
C GLU A 50 3.38 -6.90 -12.48
N SER A 51 4.22 -6.65 -13.50
CA SER A 51 5.21 -5.58 -13.49
C SER A 51 4.56 -4.20 -13.34
N ALA A 52 3.50 -3.92 -14.11
CA ALA A 52 2.74 -2.69 -14.01
C ALA A 52 2.10 -2.51 -12.61
N PHE A 53 1.51 -3.58 -12.08
CA PHE A 53 0.95 -3.57 -10.72
C PHE A 53 2.03 -3.25 -9.68
N ASN A 54 3.19 -3.91 -9.74
CA ASN A 54 4.29 -3.71 -8.80
C ASN A 54 4.76 -2.27 -8.76
N LYS A 55 4.94 -1.64 -9.93
CA LYS A 55 5.35 -0.25 -10.04
C LYS A 55 4.38 0.68 -9.30
N ILE A 56 3.08 0.55 -9.61
CA ILE A 56 2.03 1.38 -9.00
C ILE A 56 1.93 1.11 -7.49
N TRP A 57 2.01 -0.16 -7.08
CA TRP A 57 1.90 -0.56 -5.68
C TRP A 57 3.05 0.01 -4.84
N THR A 58 4.28 -0.11 -5.32
CA THR A 58 5.47 0.44 -4.63
C THR A 58 5.43 1.96 -4.53
N GLU A 59 5.05 2.67 -5.60
CA GLU A 59 4.91 4.13 -5.58
C GLU A 59 3.90 4.59 -4.52
N LYS A 60 2.76 3.90 -4.40
CA LYS A 60 1.74 4.18 -3.38
C LYS A 60 2.25 3.93 -1.96
N ILE A 61 2.95 2.82 -1.72
CA ILE A 61 3.52 2.51 -0.40
C ILE A 61 4.56 3.57 0.01
N ILE A 62 5.46 3.96 -0.90
CA ILE A 62 6.44 5.02 -0.64
C ILE A 62 5.76 6.33 -0.29
N PHE A 63 4.70 6.70 -1.02
CA PHE A 63 3.92 7.90 -0.70
C PHE A 63 3.31 7.83 0.70
N GLN A 64 2.68 6.71 1.07
CA GLN A 64 2.09 6.53 2.40
C GLN A 64 3.14 6.59 3.53
N VAL A 65 4.33 6.02 3.32
CA VAL A 65 5.44 6.08 4.28
C VAL A 65 5.89 7.53 4.49
N LYS A 66 6.12 8.28 3.40
CA LYS A 66 6.51 9.70 3.47
C LYS A 66 5.47 10.54 4.23
N GLN A 67 4.18 10.29 4.02
CA GLN A 67 3.13 10.99 4.74
C GLN A 67 3.18 10.66 6.25
N LYS A 68 3.30 9.38 6.62
CA LYS A 68 3.43 8.97 8.02
C LYS A 68 4.66 9.58 8.69
N GLU A 69 5.79 9.67 8.01
CA GLU A 69 7.02 10.29 8.52
C GLU A 69 6.86 11.79 8.74
N ASN A 70 6.25 12.51 7.80
CA ASN A 70 5.94 13.93 7.98
C ASN A 70 5.00 14.17 9.18
N LEU A 71 3.99 13.32 9.36
CA LEU A 71 3.09 13.40 10.52
C LEU A 71 3.79 13.11 11.87
N LYS A 72 4.84 12.27 11.87
CA LYS A 72 5.66 12.04 13.07
C LYS A 72 6.53 13.27 13.37
N ARG A 73 7.21 13.81 12.36
CA ARG A 73 8.04 15.01 12.53
C ARG A 73 7.27 16.21 13.08
N ILE A 74 6.04 16.43 12.61
CA ILE A 74 5.18 17.53 13.13
C ILE A 74 4.85 17.32 14.61
N ARG A 75 4.58 16.08 15.03
CA ARG A 75 4.31 15.76 16.45
C ARG A 75 5.55 15.98 17.31
N ASP A 76 6.71 15.52 16.85
CA ASP A 76 7.97 15.68 17.57
C ASP A 76 8.33 17.17 17.75
N THR A 77 8.05 18.02 16.75
CA THR A 77 8.24 19.48 16.86
C THR A 77 7.24 20.14 17.82
N SER A 78 5.97 19.72 17.82
CA SER A 78 4.98 20.31 18.74
C SER A 78 5.23 19.95 20.21
N ASP A 79 5.76 18.76 20.48
CA ASP A 79 6.09 18.33 21.84
C ASP A 79 7.34 19.06 22.38
N ALA A 80 8.30 19.40 21.51
CA ALA A 80 9.48 20.19 21.87
C ALA A 80 9.12 21.65 22.23
N ASP A 81 8.19 22.27 21.49
CA ASP A 81 7.71 23.63 21.76
C ASP A 81 6.86 23.72 23.04
N LEU A 82 6.08 22.68 23.36
CA LEU A 82 5.30 22.62 24.60
C LEU A 82 6.18 22.41 25.84
N SER A 83 7.28 21.67 25.69
CA SER A 83 8.26 21.44 26.75
C SER A 83 9.10 22.69 27.05
N SER A 84 9.52 23.42 26.00
CA SER A 84 10.25 24.69 26.15
C SER A 84 9.36 25.80 26.73
N GLY A 85 8.10 25.91 26.31
CA GLY A 85 7.16 26.90 26.84
C GLY A 85 6.81 26.72 28.32
N LYS A 86 6.74 25.47 28.82
CA LYS A 86 6.51 25.19 30.25
C LYS A 86 7.68 25.59 31.15
N LEU A 87 8.92 25.50 30.67
CA LEU A 87 10.12 25.92 31.42
C LEU A 87 10.15 27.44 31.65
N PHE A 88 9.69 28.24 30.69
CA PHE A 88 9.58 29.70 30.86
C PHE A 88 8.43 30.11 31.81
N SER A 89 7.36 29.33 31.89
CA SER A 89 6.21 29.60 32.79
C SER A 89 6.48 29.28 34.27
N LEU A 90 7.52 28.50 34.59
CA LEU A 90 7.86 28.11 35.97
C LEU A 90 8.90 29.04 36.63
N LEU A 91 9.38 30.06 35.89
CA LEU A 91 10.44 30.98 36.33
C LEU A 91 9.92 32.37 36.80
N TYR A 92 8.60 32.56 36.89
CA TYR A 92 7.94 33.76 37.46
C TYR A 92 6.80 33.34 38.38
#